data_AF-A0A7S2ID31-F1
#
_entry.id   AF-A0A7S2ID31-F1
#
_cell.length_a   1.000
_cell.length_b   1.000
_cell.length_c   1.000
_cell.angle_alpha   90.00
_cell.angle_beta   90.00
_cell.angle_gamma   90.00
#
_symmetry.space_group_name_H-M   'P 1'
#
loop_
_entity.id
_entity.type
_entity.pdbx_description
1 polymer ?
#
loop_
_entity_poly.entity_id
_entity_poly.type
_entity_poly.pdbx_seq_one_letter_code
_entity_poly.pdbx_strand_id
1 'polypeptide(L)'
;PTFTPTFAADRRYGVPRVHIRLMLFGPPLSGYERVLASLHGALLTQLLKRRTYDADVAGLDADVSIGARGAAIFVSGYSQHAPKLLSLVLDALLCGGHGDTGAARYFDAVQERASRRL
;
A
#
# COMPACT_ATOMS: atom_id res chain seq x y z
N PRO A 1 12.93 -13.89 -6.66
CA PRO A 1 11.52 -13.43 -6.51
C PRO A 1 10.81 -13.60 -7.86
N THR A 2 9.85 -14.52 -7.96
CA THR A 2 9.16 -14.80 -9.22
C THR A 2 7.95 -13.88 -9.34
N PHE A 3 7.88 -13.11 -10.43
CA PHE A 3 6.69 -12.33 -10.76
C PHE A 3 5.74 -13.22 -11.57
N THR A 4 4.52 -13.43 -11.06
CA THR A 4 3.50 -14.25 -11.73
C THR A 4 2.30 -13.39 -12.06
N PRO A 5 2.25 -12.79 -13.27
CA PRO A 5 1.10 -12.01 -13.67
C PRO A 5 -0.07 -12.93 -14.03
N THR A 6 -1.26 -12.61 -13.53
CA THR A 6 -2.50 -13.29 -13.91
C THR A 6 -3.45 -12.26 -14.50
N PHE A 7 -3.87 -12.46 -15.75
CA PHE A 7 -4.76 -11.55 -16.47
C PHE A 7 -6.06 -12.28 -16.83
N ALA A 8 -7.18 -11.64 -16.56
CA ALA A 8 -8.50 -12.11 -16.99
C ALA A 8 -9.32 -10.91 -17.47
N ALA A 9 -9.76 -10.94 -18.72
CA ALA A 9 -10.66 -9.93 -19.26
C ALA A 9 -12.07 -10.14 -18.70
N ASP A 10 -12.69 -9.07 -18.23
CA ASP A 10 -14.09 -9.11 -17.83
C ASP A 10 -14.99 -9.25 -19.06
N ARG A 11 -15.85 -10.28 -19.05
CA ARG A 11 -16.80 -10.58 -20.14
C ARG A 11 -18.24 -10.26 -19.77
N ARG A 12 -18.50 -9.80 -18.54
CA ARG A 12 -19.87 -9.69 -18.02
C ARG A 12 -20.42 -8.27 -18.07
N TYR A 13 -19.61 -7.26 -17.76
CA TYR A 13 -20.13 -5.93 -17.48
C TYR A 13 -19.89 -4.91 -18.61
N GLY A 14 -18.94 -5.13 -19.52
CA GLY A 14 -18.71 -4.26 -20.68
C GLY A 14 -18.34 -2.81 -20.33
N VAL A 15 -17.92 -2.56 -19.09
CA VAL A 15 -17.54 -1.23 -18.58
C VAL A 15 -16.01 -1.08 -18.67
N PRO A 16 -15.47 0.12 -18.95
CA PRO A 16 -14.02 0.38 -18.93
C PRO A 16 -13.45 0.43 -17.50
N ARG A 17 -13.68 -0.61 -16.71
CA ARG A 17 -13.17 -0.78 -15.34
C ARG A 17 -12.09 -1.84 -15.30
N VAL A 18 -11.14 -1.65 -14.41
CA VAL A 18 -10.05 -2.59 -14.14
C VAL A 18 -9.94 -2.83 -12.65
N HIS A 19 -9.53 -4.05 -12.29
CA HIS A 19 -9.14 -4.42 -10.95
C HIS A 19 -7.70 -4.92 -11.00
N ILE A 20 -6.80 -4.21 -10.35
CA ILE A 20 -5.38 -4.55 -10.27
C ILE A 20 -5.09 -4.96 -8.83
N ARG A 21 -4.55 -6.16 -8.66
CA ARG A 21 -4.08 -6.66 -7.37
C ARG A 21 -2.60 -6.98 -7.48
N LEU A 22 -1.78 -6.25 -6.75
CA LEU A 22 -0.35 -6.53 -6.62
C LEU A 22 -0.08 -7.14 -5.26
N MET A 23 0.53 -8.33 -5.25
CA MET A 23 0.96 -8.98 -4.01
C MET A 23 2.48 -9.02 -3.99
N LEU A 24 3.06 -8.33 -3.03
CA LEU A 24 4.48 -8.30 -2.74
C LEU A 24 4.74 -9.30 -1.61
N PHE A 25 5.44 -10.39 -1.91
CA PHE A 25 5.79 -11.41 -0.92
C PHE A 25 7.20 -11.17 -0.39
N GLY A 26 7.31 -11.12 0.94
CA GLY A 26 8.57 -10.97 1.65
C GLY A 26 8.89 -12.20 2.51
N PRO A 27 10.10 -12.26 3.10
CA PRO A 27 10.42 -13.26 4.12
C PRO A 27 9.46 -13.13 5.33
N PRO A 28 9.26 -14.20 6.09
CA PRO A 28 8.40 -14.15 7.27
C PRO A 28 8.98 -13.15 8.28
N LEU A 29 8.13 -12.20 8.70
CA LEU A 29 8.49 -11.20 9.71
C LEU A 29 8.42 -11.81 11.13
N SER A 30 9.40 -11.45 11.97
CA SER A 30 9.40 -11.71 13.42
C SER A 30 8.26 -10.98 14.13
N GLY A 31 7.99 -11.33 15.40
CA GLY A 31 6.92 -10.71 16.18
C GLY A 31 7.02 -9.17 16.24
N TYR A 32 8.24 -8.66 16.37
CA TYR A 32 8.52 -7.22 16.39
C TYR A 32 8.31 -6.56 15.02
N GLU A 33 8.87 -7.16 13.96
CA GLU A 33 8.75 -6.64 12.60
C GLU A 33 7.28 -6.61 12.12
N ARG A 34 6.44 -7.53 12.60
CA ARG A 34 4.99 -7.50 12.33
C ARG A 34 4.30 -6.28 12.91
N VAL A 35 4.68 -5.86 14.11
CA VAL A 35 4.12 -4.66 14.76
C VAL A 35 4.55 -3.41 13.99
N LEU A 36 5.84 -3.31 13.64
CA LEU A 36 6.34 -2.22 12.80
C LEU A 36 5.65 -2.18 11.43
N ALA A 37 5.49 -3.33 10.78
CA ALA A 37 4.83 -3.43 9.48
C ALA A 37 3.35 -3.00 9.56
N SER A 38 2.64 -3.37 10.64
CA SER A 38 1.26 -2.94 10.88
C SER A 38 1.16 -1.42 11.10
N LEU A 39 2.09 -0.83 11.87
CA LEU A 39 2.12 0.61 12.11
C LEU A 39 2.46 1.39 10.84
N HIS A 40 3.44 0.90 10.08
CA HIS A 40 3.80 1.46 8.78
C HIS A 40 2.63 1.38 7.80
N GLY A 41 1.90 0.27 7.78
CA GLY A 41 0.68 0.11 6.99
C GLY A 41 -0.37 1.15 7.36
N ALA A 42 -0.68 1.31 8.65
CA ALA A 42 -1.66 2.28 9.12
C ALA A 42 -1.27 3.73 8.77
N LEU A 43 0.01 4.09 8.92
CA LEU A 43 0.53 5.39 8.53
C LEU A 43 0.38 5.62 7.02
N LEU A 44 0.79 4.65 6.20
CA LEU A 44 0.66 4.73 4.75
C LEU A 44 -0.79 4.89 4.33
N THR A 45 -1.72 4.14 4.91
CA THR A 45 -3.16 4.28 4.63
C THR A 45 -3.64 5.70 4.94
N GLN A 46 -3.21 6.30 6.05
CA GLN A 46 -3.57 7.69 6.38
C GLN A 46 -2.98 8.70 5.38
N LEU A 47 -1.71 8.54 5.00
CA LEU A 47 -1.06 9.42 4.02
C LEU A 47 -1.70 9.29 2.63
N LEU A 48 -2.04 8.06 2.24
CA LEU A 48 -2.67 7.76 0.96
C LEU A 48 -4.08 8.33 0.89
N LYS A 49 -4.90 8.20 1.93
CA LYS A 49 -6.28 8.74 1.94
C LYS A 49 -6.36 10.20 1.50
N ARG A 50 -5.41 11.05 1.94
CA ARG A 50 -5.39 12.46 1.55
C ARG A 50 -4.96 12.66 0.09
N ARG A 51 -4.07 11.81 -0.42
CA ARG A 51 -3.56 11.88 -1.80
C ARG A 51 -4.49 11.22 -2.82
N THR A 52 -5.32 10.26 -2.39
CA THR A 52 -6.24 9.53 -3.24
C THR A 52 -7.67 10.06 -3.18
N TYR A 53 -7.94 11.12 -2.41
CA TYR A 53 -9.27 11.72 -2.30
C TYR A 53 -9.86 12.12 -3.66
N ASP A 54 -9.08 12.83 -4.49
CA ASP A 54 -9.52 13.22 -5.84
C ASP A 54 -9.73 12.00 -6.76
N ALA A 55 -8.97 10.93 -6.53
CA ALA A 55 -9.12 9.67 -7.27
C ALA A 55 -10.42 8.97 -6.88
N ASP A 56 -10.77 8.95 -5.59
CA ASP A 56 -12.02 8.37 -5.06
C ASP A 56 -13.24 9.11 -5.63
N VAL A 57 -13.20 10.45 -5.65
CA VAL A 57 -14.22 11.29 -6.30
C VAL A 57 -14.35 10.98 -7.80
N ALA A 58 -13.23 10.65 -8.47
CA ALA A 58 -13.21 10.25 -9.87
C ALA A 58 -13.61 8.78 -10.11
N GLY A 59 -14.02 8.04 -9.07
CA GLY A 59 -14.41 6.64 -9.16
C GLY A 59 -13.23 5.68 -9.30
N LEU A 60 -12.06 6.07 -8.79
CA LEU A 60 -10.89 5.21 -8.62
C LEU A 60 -10.59 4.99 -7.15
N ASP A 61 -10.55 3.73 -6.75
CA ASP A 61 -10.23 3.32 -5.40
C ASP A 61 -8.86 2.66 -5.34
N ALA A 62 -8.14 2.89 -4.24
CA ALA A 62 -6.87 2.25 -3.96
C ALA A 62 -6.74 1.92 -2.47
N ASP A 63 -6.37 0.68 -2.19
CA ASP A 63 -6.12 0.17 -0.84
C ASP A 63 -4.74 -0.48 -0.75
N VAL A 64 -4.10 -0.29 0.41
CA VAL A 64 -2.81 -0.89 0.73
C VAL A 64 -2.91 -1.58 2.09
N SER A 65 -2.65 -2.87 2.09
CA SER A 65 -2.61 -3.69 3.29
C SER A 65 -1.22 -4.29 3.47
N ILE A 66 -0.57 -4.01 4.59
CA ILE A 66 0.70 -4.65 4.96
C ILE A 66 0.41 -5.77 5.96
N GLY A 67 0.80 -6.98 5.61
CA GLY A 67 0.64 -8.18 6.43
C GLY A 67 1.99 -8.81 6.80
N ALA A 68 1.92 -9.88 7.59
CA ALA A 68 3.10 -10.57 8.10
C ALA A 68 3.98 -11.26 7.03
N ARG A 69 3.49 -11.40 5.80
CA ARG A 69 4.17 -12.07 4.69
C ARG A 69 4.45 -11.11 3.52
N GLY A 70 4.25 -9.81 3.72
CA GLY A 70 4.47 -8.77 2.72
C GLY A 70 3.27 -7.84 2.56
N ALA A 71 3.15 -7.18 1.41
CA ALA A 71 2.15 -6.14 1.16
C ALA A 71 1.21 -6.52 0.02
N ALA A 72 -0.06 -6.13 0.14
CA ALA A 72 -1.06 -6.25 -0.89
C ALA A 72 -1.54 -4.85 -1.27
N ILE A 73 -1.55 -4.56 -2.56
CA ILE A 73 -2.05 -3.31 -3.12
C ILE A 73 -3.21 -3.65 -4.03
N PHE A 74 -4.30 -2.93 -3.85
CA PHE A 74 -5.50 -3.04 -4.66
C PHE A 74 -5.76 -1.70 -5.31
N VAL A 75 -6.00 -1.71 -6.62
CA VAL A 75 -6.44 -0.53 -7.36
C VAL A 75 -7.65 -0.95 -8.19
N SER A 76 -8.73 -0.19 -8.11
CA SER A 76 -9.93 -0.44 -8.89
C SER A 76 -10.53 0.86 -9.44
N GLY A 77 -11.24 0.77 -10.55
CA GLY A 77 -11.89 1.93 -11.16
C GLY A 77 -11.64 2.02 -12.66
N TYR A 78 -11.70 3.23 -13.21
CA TYR A 78 -11.58 3.45 -14.65
C TYR A 78 -10.17 3.15 -15.19
N SER A 79 -10.09 2.35 -16.24
CA SER A 79 -8.83 1.84 -16.81
C SER A 79 -7.86 2.94 -17.26
N GLN A 80 -8.38 4.10 -17.67
CA GLN A 80 -7.61 5.24 -18.15
C GLN A 80 -6.72 5.89 -17.08
N HIS A 81 -7.10 5.83 -15.80
CA HIS A 81 -6.37 6.47 -14.69
C HIS A 81 -5.80 5.46 -13.68
N ALA A 82 -6.21 4.19 -13.76
CA ALA A 82 -5.75 3.15 -12.85
C ALA A 82 -4.21 2.96 -12.83
N PRO A 83 -3.48 2.97 -13.97
CA PRO A 83 -2.01 2.89 -13.94
C PRO A 83 -1.36 4.07 -13.23
N LYS A 84 -1.91 5.29 -13.42
CA LYS A 84 -1.40 6.50 -12.78
C LYS A 84 -1.57 6.45 -11.27
N LEU A 85 -2.74 5.98 -10.81
CA LEU A 85 -3.01 5.79 -9.38
C LEU A 85 -2.09 4.72 -8.79
N LEU A 86 -1.88 3.61 -9.49
CA LEU A 86 -0.96 2.55 -9.06
C LEU A 86 0.46 3.08 -8.89
N SER A 87 1.00 3.84 -9.85
CA SER A 87 2.32 4.45 -9.72
C SER A 87 2.42 5.36 -8.50
N LEU A 88 1.40 6.21 -8.26
CA LEU A 88 1.39 7.09 -7.09
C LEU A 88 1.42 6.31 -5.77
N VAL A 89 0.67 5.21 -5.69
CA VAL A 89 0.65 4.34 -4.51
C VAL A 89 2.00 3.63 -4.32
N LEU A 90 2.62 3.16 -5.40
CA LEU A 90 3.94 2.53 -5.37
C LEU A 90 5.03 3.54 -4.97
N ASP A 91 5.00 4.76 -5.50
CA ASP A 91 5.93 5.83 -5.13
C ASP A 91 5.77 6.18 -3.65
N ALA A 92 4.53 6.25 -3.14
CA ALA A 92 4.28 6.48 -1.73
C ALA A 92 4.82 5.36 -0.82
N LEU A 93 4.75 4.11 -1.29
CA LEU A 93 5.31 2.94 -0.61
C LEU A 93 6.85 2.93 -0.62
N LEU A 94 7.47 3.26 -1.75
CA LEU A 94 8.92 3.22 -1.93
C LEU A 94 9.63 4.42 -1.31
N CYS A 95 9.07 5.62 -1.46
CA CYS A 95 9.64 6.84 -0.92
C CYS A 95 9.28 7.10 0.54
N GLY A 96 8.50 6.20 1.16
CA GLY A 96 8.16 6.15 2.59
C GLY A 96 8.39 7.46 3.35
N GLY A 97 7.42 8.37 3.30
CA GLY A 97 7.38 9.53 4.19
C GLY A 97 8.56 10.49 4.15
N HIS A 98 9.39 10.54 3.09
CA HIS A 98 10.55 11.45 3.02
C HIS A 98 10.24 12.95 3.19
N GLY A 99 8.96 13.34 3.21
CA GLY A 99 8.52 14.72 3.44
C GLY A 99 7.83 14.97 4.79
N ASP A 100 7.58 13.96 5.62
CA ASP A 100 6.80 14.13 6.86
C ASP A 100 7.64 13.77 8.10
N THR A 101 8.36 14.79 8.60
CA THR A 101 9.28 14.71 9.75
C THR A 101 8.60 14.24 11.04
N GLY A 102 7.27 14.32 11.14
CA GLY A 102 6.52 13.79 12.28
C GLY A 102 6.45 12.27 12.29
N ALA A 103 6.22 11.65 11.14
CA ALA A 103 6.05 10.21 11.02
C ALA A 103 7.33 9.43 11.32
N ALA A 104 8.48 9.93 10.86
CA ALA A 104 9.80 9.38 11.18
C ALA A 104 10.06 9.38 12.70
N ARG A 105 9.72 10.47 13.40
CA ARG A 105 9.87 10.57 14.86
C ARG A 105 9.03 9.55 15.63
N TYR A 106 7.80 9.30 15.18
CA TYR A 106 6.96 8.28 15.81
C TYR A 106 7.48 6.86 15.55
N PHE A 107 8.04 6.62 14.34
CA PHE A 107 8.68 5.35 14.02
C PHE A 107 9.91 5.12 14.90
N ASP A 108 10.79 6.11 15.04
CA ASP A 108 11.97 6.05 15.90
C ASP A 108 11.58 5.81 17.38
N ALA A 109 10.54 6.50 17.87
CA ALA A 109 10.07 6.34 19.25
C ALA A 109 9.47 4.95 19.53
N VAL A 110 8.80 4.35 18.54
CA VAL A 110 8.31 2.96 18.65
C VAL A 110 9.48 1.99 18.60
N GLN A 111 10.46 2.24 17.72
CA GLN A 111 11.65 1.42 17.57
C GLN A 111 12.47 1.38 18.88
N GLU A 112 12.65 2.54 19.51
CA GLU A 112 13.34 2.70 20.79
C GLU A 112 12.59 2.02 21.96
N ARG A 113 11.25 2.11 21.98
CA ARG A 113 10.46 1.43 23.02
C ARG A 113 10.49 -0.08 22.89
N ALA A 114 10.55 -0.59 21.67
CA ALA A 114 10.62 -2.02 21.43
C ALA A 114 12.01 -2.60 21.77
N SER A 115 13.09 -1.86 21.50
CA SER A 115 14.45 -2.30 21.86
C SER A 115 14.71 -2.31 23.36
N ARG A 116 13.97 -1.51 24.16
CA ARG A 116 14.06 -1.51 25.63
C ARG A 116 13.31 -2.66 26.33
N ARG A 117 12.52 -3.45 25.60
CA ARG A 117 11.70 -4.56 26.15
C ARG A 117 12.22 -5.96 25.80
N LEU A 118 13.37 -6.04 25.13
CA LEU A 118 14.17 -7.25 24.90
C LEU A 118 15.38 -7.23 25.84
#